data_AF-A0A921ZAZ0-F1
#
_entry.id   AF-A0A921ZAZ0-F1
#
_cell.length_a   1.000
_cell.length_b   1.000
_cell.length_c   1.000
_cell.angle_alpha   90.00
_cell.angle_beta   90.00
_cell.angle_gamma   90.00
#
_symmetry.space_group_name_H-M   'P 1'
#
loop_
_entity.id
_entity.type
_entity.pdbx_description
1 polymer ?
#
loop_
_entity_poly.entity_id
_entity_poly.type
_entity_poly.pdbx_seq_one_letter_code
_entity_poly.pdbx_strand_id
1 'polypeptide(L)'
;MYPSLFVIGMVGYCKLEVRRDVGLVKLIFKVWRGWVHLPEVLSALQLCVPSGRVSTRRHLPLFRLQTPRTNILRFAPASRAIRLLNTISQNLDIFICNLSEFTEMAHKCIEINC
;
A
#
# COMPACT_ATOMS: atom_id res chain seq x y z
N MET A 1 7.99 27.19 25.87
CA MET A 1 8.64 26.78 24.60
C MET A 1 7.74 25.73 23.95
N TYR A 2 7.27 25.94 22.71
CA TYR A 2 6.49 24.93 22.00
C TYR A 2 7.42 23.81 21.52
N PRO A 3 7.30 22.58 22.04
CA PRO A 3 8.19 21.47 21.67
C PRO A 3 8.14 21.18 20.17
N SER A 4 6.98 21.44 19.54
CA SER A 4 6.75 21.28 18.11
C SER A 4 7.69 22.14 17.26
N LEU A 5 7.94 23.40 17.62
CA LEU A 5 8.82 24.29 16.85
C LEU A 5 10.29 23.85 16.91
N PHE A 6 10.72 23.31 18.05
CA PHE A 6 12.06 22.76 18.20
C PHE A 6 12.24 21.48 17.36
N VAL A 7 11.26 20.57 17.40
CA VAL A 7 11.27 19.34 16.58
C VAL A 7 11.22 19.66 15.08
N ILE A 8 10.39 20.62 14.66
CA ILE A 8 10.32 21.12 13.27
C ILE A 8 11.66 21.72 12.84
N GLY A 9 12.34 22.45 13.74
CA GLY A 9 13.68 22.98 13.53
C GLY A 9 14.75 21.90 13.40
N MET A 10 14.74 20.88 14.27
CA MET A 10 15.69 19.75 14.23
C MET A 10 15.53 18.88 12.98
N VAL A 11 14.30 18.67 12.52
CA VAL A 11 14.01 17.97 11.26
C VAL A 11 14.42 18.82 10.04
N GLY A 12 14.76 20.09 10.23
CA GLY A 12 15.16 20.98 9.15
C GLY A 12 13.98 21.39 8.26
N TYR A 13 12.75 21.34 8.78
CA TYR A 13 11.52 21.63 8.04
C TYR A 13 11.44 23.08 7.54
N CYS A 14 12.34 23.97 8.00
CA CYS A 14 12.48 25.32 7.45
C CYS A 14 13.09 25.31 6.03
N LYS A 15 13.87 24.28 5.67
CA LYS A 15 14.41 24.11 4.32
C LYS A 15 13.30 23.74 3.34
N LEU A 16 13.35 24.31 2.14
CA LEU A 16 12.36 24.06 1.09
C LEU A 16 12.38 22.59 0.63
N GLU A 17 13.58 22.01 0.53
CA GLU A 17 13.81 20.62 0.13
C GLU A 17 13.11 19.63 1.06
N VAL A 18 13.31 19.78 2.39
CA VAL A 18 12.67 18.90 3.39
C VAL A 18 11.14 18.99 3.32
N ARG A 19 10.59 20.18 3.11
CA ARG A 19 9.13 20.36 2.94
C ARG A 19 8.61 19.70 1.67
N ARG A 20 9.38 19.78 0.58
CA ARG A 20 9.06 19.11 -0.68
C ARG A 20 9.04 17.60 -0.50
N ASP A 21 10.05 17.03 0.16
CA ASP A 21 10.15 15.59 0.38
C ASP A 21 9.02 15.07 1.28
N VAL A 22 8.74 15.77 2.38
CA VAL A 22 7.60 15.41 3.25
C VAL A 22 6.26 15.55 2.50
N GLY A 23 6.14 16.58 1.65
CA GLY A 23 4.98 16.74 0.78
C GLY A 23 4.81 15.59 -0.21
N LEU A 24 5.91 15.12 -0.82
CA LEU A 24 5.92 13.97 -1.71
C LEU A 24 5.52 12.68 -0.99
N VAL A 25 6.10 12.42 0.19
CA VAL A 25 5.72 11.26 1.01
C VAL A 25 4.22 11.32 1.35
N LYS A 26 3.73 12.48 1.79
CA LYS A 26 2.30 12.67 2.09
C LYS A 26 1.42 12.47 0.85
N LEU A 27 1.86 12.92 -0.32
CA LEU A 27 1.16 12.70 -1.59
C LEU A 27 1.11 11.21 -1.93
N ILE A 28 2.23 10.48 -1.81
CA ILE A 28 2.30 9.03 -2.05
C ILE A 28 1.32 8.32 -1.13
N PHE A 29 1.30 8.63 0.18
CA PHE A 29 0.35 8.02 1.11
C PHE A 29 -1.11 8.34 0.76
N LYS A 30 -1.42 9.58 0.33
CA LYS A 30 -2.77 9.95 -0.13
C LYS A 30 -3.16 9.19 -1.39
N VAL A 31 -2.25 9.05 -2.34
CA VAL A 31 -2.46 8.28 -3.58
C VAL A 31 -2.62 6.81 -3.25
N TRP A 32 -1.87 6.27 -2.30
CA TRP A 32 -1.93 4.87 -1.91
C TRP A 32 -3.24 4.52 -1.22
N ARG A 33 -3.67 5.36 -0.26
CA ARG A 33 -4.98 5.27 0.44
C ARG A 33 -6.17 5.58 -0.48
N GLY A 34 -5.92 5.97 -1.73
CA GLY A 34 -6.94 6.30 -2.70
C GLY A 34 -7.58 7.67 -2.53
N TRP A 35 -7.14 8.50 -1.58
CA TRP A 35 -7.68 9.85 -1.38
C TRP A 35 -7.42 10.77 -2.57
N VAL A 36 -6.37 10.48 -3.34
CA VAL A 36 -6.01 11.18 -4.57
C VAL A 36 -5.87 10.17 -5.70
N HIS A 37 -6.46 10.47 -6.85
CA HIS A 37 -6.43 9.61 -8.02
C HIS A 37 -5.35 10.07 -9.01
N LEU A 38 -4.16 9.46 -8.95
CA LEU A 38 -3.08 9.63 -9.93
C LEU A 38 -2.71 8.27 -10.55
N PRO A 39 -3.23 7.92 -11.75
CA PRO A 39 -3.01 6.61 -12.36
C PRO A 39 -1.55 6.38 -12.78
N GLU A 40 -0.85 7.41 -13.24
CA GLU A 40 0.55 7.33 -13.67
C GLU A 40 1.47 6.91 -12.52
N VAL A 41 1.32 7.51 -11.34
CA VAL A 41 2.12 7.20 -10.15
C VAL A 41 1.86 5.77 -9.66
N LEU A 42 0.59 5.35 -9.65
CA LEU A 42 0.23 3.98 -9.29
C LEU A 42 0.82 2.95 -10.27
N SER A 43 0.82 3.27 -11.57
CA SER A 43 1.40 2.39 -12.59
C SER A 43 2.92 2.27 -12.43
N ALA A 44 3.61 3.36 -12.12
CA ALA A 44 5.05 3.37 -11.84
C ALA A 44 5.41 2.55 -10.59
N LEU A 45 4.53 2.53 -9.59
CA LEU A 45 4.66 1.72 -8.37
C LEU A 45 4.18 0.26 -8.53
N GLN A 46 3.78 -0.16 -9.74
CA GLN A 46 3.19 -1.47 -10.02
C GLN A 46 1.94 -1.82 -9.18
N LEU A 47 1.26 -0.80 -8.65
CA LEU A 47 -0.01 -0.97 -7.94
C LEU A 47 -1.16 -1.06 -8.95
N CYS A 48 -2.24 -1.74 -8.56
CA CYS A 48 -3.44 -1.78 -9.41
C CYS A 48 -4.05 -0.39 -9.54
N VAL A 49 -4.20 0.07 -10.78
CA VAL A 49 -4.83 1.34 -11.12
C VAL A 49 -6.31 1.07 -11.39
N PRO A 50 -7.24 1.51 -10.53
CA PRO A 50 -8.67 1.39 -10.83
C PRO A 50 -9.03 2.39 -11.94
N SER A 51 -9.83 2.00 -12.92
CA SER A 51 -10.33 2.87 -14.00
C SER A 51 -11.51 3.77 -13.60
N GLY A 52 -11.85 3.85 -12.31
CA GLY A 52 -13.05 4.53 -11.80
C GLY A 52 -12.88 5.21 -10.43
N ARG A 53 -14.01 5.71 -9.88
CA ARG A 53 -14.06 6.46 -8.61
C ARG A 53 -13.35 5.73 -7.46
N VAL A 54 -12.76 6.49 -6.55
CA VAL A 54 -11.96 6.02 -5.39
C VAL A 54 -12.61 4.88 -4.59
N SER A 55 -13.94 4.83 -4.50
CA SER A 55 -14.68 3.80 -3.77
C SER A 55 -14.43 2.38 -4.30
N THR A 56 -14.09 2.22 -5.58
CA THR A 56 -13.83 0.91 -6.18
C THR A 56 -12.50 0.29 -5.70
N ARG A 57 -11.58 1.07 -5.10
CA ARG A 57 -10.33 0.51 -4.53
C ARG A 57 -10.54 -0.45 -3.38
N ARG A 58 -11.66 -0.36 -2.66
CA ARG A 58 -11.92 -1.23 -1.50
C ARG A 58 -12.18 -2.69 -1.91
N HIS A 59 -12.40 -2.97 -3.19
CA HIS A 59 -12.77 -4.30 -3.68
C HIS A 59 -11.94 -4.82 -4.86
N LEU A 60 -10.98 -4.03 -5.38
CA LEU A 60 -10.04 -4.50 -6.40
C LEU A 60 -8.75 -5.04 -5.74
N PRO A 61 -8.07 -6.03 -6.36
CA PRO A 61 -6.80 -6.54 -5.86
C PRO A 61 -5.80 -5.39 -5.76
N LEU A 62 -5.25 -5.20 -4.57
CA LEU A 62 -4.40 -4.06 -4.22
C LEU A 62 -3.08 -4.05 -5.01
N PHE A 63 -2.49 -5.22 -5.13
CA PHE A 63 -1.28 -5.48 -5.89
C PHE A 63 -1.60 -6.13 -7.23
N ARG A 64 -0.91 -5.67 -8.28
CA ARG A 64 -1.04 -6.28 -9.60
C ARG A 64 -0.33 -7.62 -9.60
N LEU A 65 -1.09 -8.70 -9.65
CA LEU A 65 -0.51 -10.01 -9.89
C LEU A 65 -0.05 -10.07 -11.34
N GLN A 66 1.25 -10.26 -11.57
CA GLN A 66 1.75 -10.58 -12.90
C GLN A 66 1.13 -11.90 -13.35
N THR A 67 0.50 -11.93 -14.53
CA THR A 67 -0.06 -13.14 -15.12
C THR A 67 1.10 -14.04 -15.59
N PRO A 68 1.47 -15.08 -14.82
CA PRO A 68 2.66 -15.84 -15.12
C PRO A 68 2.37 -16.83 -16.24
N ARG A 69 3.26 -16.90 -17.24
CA ARG A 69 3.11 -17.80 -18.40
C ARG A 69 3.42 -19.27 -18.09
N THR A 70 4.14 -19.53 -17.00
CA THR A 70 4.60 -20.88 -16.63
C THR A 70 4.10 -21.26 -15.23
N ASN A 71 3.91 -22.56 -15.01
CA ASN A 71 3.49 -23.09 -13.69
C ASN A 71 4.50 -22.73 -12.60
N ILE A 72 5.80 -22.69 -12.91
CA ILE A 72 6.87 -22.30 -11.97
C ILE A 72 6.63 -20.90 -11.43
N LEU A 73 6.37 -19.93 -12.31
CA LEU A 73 6.08 -18.55 -11.91
C LEU A 73 4.70 -18.43 -11.25
N ARG A 74 3.74 -19.29 -11.64
CA ARG A 74 2.39 -19.34 -11.05
C ARG A 74 2.39 -19.76 -9.59
N PHE A 75 3.30 -20.67 -9.23
CA PHE A 75 3.48 -21.19 -7.87
C PHE A 75 4.75 -20.64 -7.19
N ALA A 76 5.40 -19.64 -7.78
CA ALA A 76 6.54 -19.00 -7.16
C ALA A 76 6.14 -18.39 -5.79
N PRO A 77 7.04 -18.38 -4.79
CA PRO A 77 6.77 -17.80 -3.49
C PRO A 77 6.29 -16.35 -3.57
N ALA A 78 6.88 -15.54 -4.46
CA ALA A 78 6.47 -14.16 -4.68
C ALA A 78 5.02 -14.04 -5.18
N SER A 79 4.64 -14.85 -6.18
CA SER A 79 3.26 -14.87 -6.71
C SER A 79 2.25 -15.32 -5.65
N ARG A 80 2.61 -16.29 -4.80
CA ARG A 80 1.79 -16.72 -3.66
C ARG A 80 1.66 -15.62 -2.61
N ALA A 81 2.74 -14.94 -2.26
CA ALA A 81 2.72 -13.82 -1.33
C ALA A 81 1.83 -12.67 -1.82
N ILE A 82 1.93 -12.29 -3.10
CA ILE A 82 1.08 -11.23 -3.69
C ILE A 82 -0.40 -11.63 -3.65
N ARG A 83 -0.74 -12.89 -3.95
CA ARG A 83 -2.12 -13.39 -3.85
C ARG A 83 -2.63 -13.33 -2.43
N LEU A 84 -1.84 -13.80 -1.46
CA LEU A 84 -2.20 -13.79 -0.04
C LEU A 84 -2.42 -12.36 0.46
N LEU A 85 -1.53 -11.42 0.11
CA LEU A 85 -1.70 -10.01 0.43
C LEU A 85 -2.97 -9.44 -0.19
N ASN A 86 -3.28 -9.78 -1.44
CA ASN A 86 -4.54 -9.37 -2.06
C ASN A 86 -5.77 -9.93 -1.33
N THR A 87 -5.74 -11.20 -0.91
CA THR A 87 -6.82 -11.81 -0.12
C THR A 87 -7.00 -11.13 1.24
N ILE A 88 -5.90 -10.83 1.95
CA ILE A 88 -5.96 -10.08 3.21
C ILE A 88 -6.54 -8.68 2.97
N SER A 89 -6.12 -8.03 1.88
CA SER A 89 -6.55 -6.66 1.56
C SER A 89 -8.05 -6.52 1.29
N GLN A 90 -8.75 -7.61 0.97
CA GLN A 90 -10.21 -7.61 0.80
C GLN A 90 -10.96 -7.49 2.13
N ASN A 91 -10.36 -7.98 3.22
CA ASN A 91 -11.01 -8.03 4.53
C ASN A 91 -10.45 -6.96 5.48
N LEU A 92 -9.24 -6.47 5.24
CA LEU A 92 -8.49 -5.63 6.16
C LEU A 92 -7.59 -4.65 5.41
N ASP A 93 -7.58 -3.38 5.86
CA ASP A 93 -6.72 -2.35 5.28
C ASP A 93 -5.28 -2.50 5.82
N ILE A 94 -4.42 -3.10 4.99
CA ILE A 94 -3.03 -3.44 5.33
C ILE A 94 -2.19 -2.21 5.69
N PHE A 95 -2.61 -1.00 5.30
CA PHE A 95 -1.86 0.24 5.57
C PHE A 95 -2.23 0.93 6.87
N ILE A 96 -3.23 0.42 7.57
CA ILE A 96 -3.74 1.02 8.81
C ILE A 96 -3.75 -0.01 9.94
N CYS A 97 -3.89 -1.30 9.63
CA CYS A 97 -4.02 -2.36 10.62
C CYS A 97 -2.82 -2.48 11.57
N ASN A 98 -3.10 -2.96 12.78
CA ASN A 98 -2.07 -3.37 13.72
C ASN A 98 -1.41 -4.69 13.28
N LEU A 99 -0.17 -4.91 13.72
CA LEU A 99 0.56 -6.12 13.37
C LEU A 99 -0.17 -7.40 13.86
N SER A 100 -0.78 -7.36 15.05
CA SER A 100 -1.57 -8.47 15.60
C SER A 100 -2.76 -8.84 14.71
N GLU A 101 -3.56 -7.86 14.32
CA GLU A 101 -4.72 -8.03 13.44
C GLU A 101 -4.29 -8.60 12.07
N PHE A 102 -3.17 -8.10 11.54
CA PHE A 102 -2.60 -8.63 10.31
C PHE A 102 -2.19 -10.10 10.45
N THR A 103 -1.50 -10.48 11.53
CA THR A 103 -1.06 -11.86 11.75
C THR A 103 -2.23 -12.82 11.90
N GLU A 104 -3.28 -12.45 12.65
CA GLU A 104 -4.47 -13.29 12.81
C GLU A 104 -5.18 -13.51 11.47
N MET A 105 -5.32 -12.46 10.67
CA MET A 105 -5.93 -12.58 9.35
C MET A 105 -5.07 -13.37 8.37
N ALA A 106 -3.75 -13.25 8.45
CA ALA A 106 -2.83 -14.04 7.65
C ALA A 106 -2.94 -15.54 7.97
N HIS A 107 -2.98 -15.91 9.25
CA HIS A 107 -3.17 -17.30 9.68
C HIS A 107 -4.50 -17.88 9.15
N LYS A 108 -5.60 -17.16 9.35
CA LYS A 108 -6.92 -17.56 8.81
C LYS A 108 -6.90 -17.74 7.29
N CYS A 109 -6.25 -16.83 6.55
CA CYS A 109 -6.17 -16.93 5.09
C CYS A 109 -5.29 -18.09 4.61
N ILE A 110 -4.28 -18.50 5.39
CA ILE A 110 -3.44 -19.66 5.07
C ILE A 110 -4.24 -20.95 5.29
N GLU A 111 -4.97 -21.07 6.40
CA GLU A 111 -5.82 -22.24 6.71
C GLU A 111 -6.91 -22.49 5.66
N ILE A 112 -7.45 -21.43 5.04
CA ILE A 112 -8.51 -21.54 4.01
C ILE A 112 -7.95 -21.89 2.63
N ASN A 113 -6.68 -21.55 2.32
CA ASN A 113 -6.07 -21.75 1.00
C ASN A 113 -5.09 -22.93 0.93
N CYS A 114 -4.92 -23.68 2.02
CA CYS A 114 -4.23 -24.97 2.08
C CYS A 114 -5.22 -26.12 1.89
#